data_AF-A0A1J4KU99-F1
#
_entry.id   AF-A0A1J4KU99-F1
#
_cell.length_a   1.000
_cell.length_b   1.000
_cell.length_c   1.000
_cell.angle_alpha   90.00
_cell.angle_beta   90.00
_cell.angle_gamma   90.00
#
_symmetry.space_group_name_H-M   'P 1'
#
loop_
_entity.id
_entity.type
_entity.pdbx_description
1 polymer ?
#
loop_
_entity_poly.entity_id
_entity_poly.type
_entity_poly.pdbx_seq_one_letter_code
_entity_poly.pdbx_strand_id
1 'polypeptide(L)'
;MNETEIEYLANPKDRHFIRTLKNAAEIADSSNAEPIFQALLSNFDKKNKISTKTGHAILYAIASILQRPKCADVFVSSNFILDLPYGNPDYANIIFDIFHIVCKSDIDIFDDPVVEKFTQQISFNPTKSLTLIANYALHFEYIRHPYSLLDVLINKYNVFLFSECASQFISLLSYLCTEIPDYRKNRSQKCWTLLAQFIEVGEATLVKQAFNELFAISKDNELIHSCFSFLKVQQVVRHLKDKYLRDEVLSFIAVCADQFSNSDLISALVEEAKSDTKAALVLMKLVSQEGNAIFLLTDDAWMQEELPTFLDSLKIVFAALNHKKAQKIASKSRRLIPLLIKASETNKLQVIVMILGILQKIELSDKKIQIMSKYGLFKNVIRVTDALHSDVADKVMYSIFECVSKTGYTAELLALANLASGDIIKGSELKNEALLLVRQMVKYTECIKQLEKEKLIRYFKKIRDQKQIDEISQQIIKTLRQKLPDFDKEDENDNDEYSDEEDEEYYENETYSE
;
A
#
# COMPACT_ATOMS: atom_id res chain seq x y z
N MET A 1 15.98 -63.39 1.14
CA MET A 1 16.28 -63.76 -0.26
C MET A 1 17.60 -64.52 -0.28
N ASN A 2 17.76 -65.59 -1.07
CA ASN A 2 19.03 -66.34 -1.11
C ASN A 2 20.02 -65.72 -2.11
N GLU A 3 21.31 -66.10 -2.05
CA GLU A 3 22.37 -65.53 -2.91
C GLU A 3 22.08 -65.70 -4.40
N THR A 4 21.57 -66.86 -4.82
CA THR A 4 21.23 -67.15 -6.22
C THR A 4 20.14 -66.20 -6.75
N GLU A 5 19.16 -65.86 -5.92
CA GLU A 5 18.13 -64.88 -6.27
C GLU A 5 18.70 -63.47 -6.43
N ILE A 6 19.66 -63.08 -5.60
CA ILE A 6 20.38 -61.80 -5.74
C ILE A 6 21.19 -61.76 -7.03
N GLU A 7 21.86 -62.85 -7.40
CA GLU A 7 22.57 -62.98 -8.67
C GLU A 7 21.62 -62.83 -9.87
N TYR A 8 20.41 -63.40 -9.80
CA TYR A 8 19.40 -63.18 -10.84
C TYR A 8 19.02 -61.72 -10.96
N LEU A 9 18.90 -60.96 -9.86
CA LEU A 9 18.59 -59.53 -9.88
C LEU A 9 19.72 -58.66 -10.47
N ALA A 10 20.97 -59.12 -10.41
CA ALA A 10 22.11 -58.41 -10.98
C ALA A 10 22.25 -58.60 -12.51
N ASN A 11 21.48 -59.51 -13.12
CA ASN A 11 21.55 -59.81 -14.55
C ASN A 11 20.18 -59.65 -15.24
N PRO A 12 19.93 -58.55 -15.96
CA PRO A 12 18.63 -58.25 -16.56
C PRO A 12 18.31 -59.13 -17.78
N LYS A 13 19.31 -59.90 -18.26
CA LYS A 13 19.15 -60.87 -19.36
C LYS A 13 18.80 -62.27 -18.86
N ASP A 14 18.85 -62.51 -17.55
CA ASP A 14 18.48 -63.81 -16.99
C ASP A 14 16.97 -64.06 -17.17
N ARG A 15 16.61 -65.29 -17.56
CA ARG A 15 15.21 -65.70 -17.77
C ARG A 15 14.36 -65.61 -16.50
N HIS A 16 14.98 -65.66 -15.33
CA HIS A 16 14.32 -65.57 -14.03
C HIS A 16 14.22 -64.14 -13.50
N PHE A 17 14.94 -63.17 -14.10
CA PHE A 17 15.05 -61.79 -13.64
C PHE A 17 13.68 -61.16 -13.29
N ILE A 18 12.72 -61.16 -14.22
CA ILE A 18 11.41 -60.51 -14.02
C ILE A 18 10.60 -61.18 -12.90
N ARG A 19 10.67 -62.50 -12.78
CA ARG A 19 9.98 -63.24 -11.71
C ARG A 19 10.61 -62.90 -10.36
N THR A 20 11.95 -62.94 -10.29
CA THR A 20 12.69 -62.63 -9.07
C THR A 20 12.50 -61.18 -8.65
N LEU A 21 12.43 -60.24 -9.60
CA LEU A 21 12.17 -58.82 -9.36
C LEU A 21 10.82 -58.57 -8.70
N LYS A 22 9.76 -59.27 -9.15
CA LYS A 22 8.44 -59.21 -8.51
C LYS A 22 8.47 -59.80 -7.10
N ASN A 23 9.08 -60.97 -6.95
CA ASN A 23 9.21 -61.61 -5.64
C ASN A 23 10.00 -60.75 -4.65
N ALA A 24 11.08 -60.09 -5.11
CA ALA A 24 11.88 -59.19 -4.28
C ALA A 24 11.02 -58.09 -3.65
N ALA A 25 10.12 -57.50 -4.42
CA ALA A 25 9.19 -56.49 -3.90
C ALA A 25 8.30 -57.04 -2.76
N GLU A 26 7.92 -58.32 -2.80
CA GLU A 26 7.06 -58.95 -1.80
C GLU A 26 7.82 -59.41 -0.54
N ILE A 27 9.04 -59.95 -0.71
CA ILE A 27 9.78 -60.63 0.36
C ILE A 27 10.89 -59.78 1.00
N ALA A 28 11.20 -58.60 0.44
CA ALA A 28 12.27 -57.76 0.97
C ALA A 28 11.97 -57.28 2.40
N ASP A 29 12.96 -57.39 3.27
CA ASP A 29 12.94 -56.93 4.65
C ASP A 29 14.27 -56.24 4.99
N SER A 30 14.41 -55.69 6.19
CA SER A 30 15.62 -54.97 6.60
C SER A 30 16.90 -55.82 6.61
N SER A 31 16.78 -57.15 6.68
CA SER A 31 17.95 -58.05 6.70
C SER A 31 18.53 -58.34 5.31
N ASN A 32 17.71 -58.18 4.27
CA ASN A 32 18.09 -58.49 2.88
C ASN A 32 17.94 -57.30 1.92
N ALA A 33 17.47 -56.14 2.39
CA ALA A 33 17.26 -54.95 1.56
C ALA A 33 18.55 -54.45 0.89
N GLU A 34 19.66 -54.38 1.63
CA GLU A 34 20.95 -53.88 1.11
C GLU A 34 21.46 -54.65 -0.12
N PRO A 35 21.64 -55.99 -0.08
CA PRO A 35 22.09 -56.73 -1.26
C PRO A 35 21.08 -56.70 -2.41
N ILE A 36 19.78 -56.57 -2.12
CA ILE A 36 18.76 -56.40 -3.16
C ILE A 36 18.94 -55.06 -3.88
N PHE A 37 19.05 -53.94 -3.13
CA PHE A 37 19.24 -52.62 -3.74
C PHE A 37 20.54 -52.54 -4.54
N GLN A 38 21.64 -53.06 -4.00
CA GLN A 38 22.92 -53.10 -4.69
C GLN A 38 22.84 -53.88 -6.03
N ALA A 39 22.23 -55.07 -6.02
CA ALA A 39 22.06 -55.87 -7.23
C ALA A 39 21.19 -55.13 -8.25
N LEU A 40 20.07 -54.55 -7.83
CA LEU A 40 19.16 -53.81 -8.71
C LEU A 40 19.82 -52.57 -9.32
N LEU A 41 20.52 -51.75 -8.53
CA LEU A 41 21.13 -50.51 -8.98
C LEU A 41 22.35 -50.74 -9.89
N SER A 42 23.10 -51.82 -9.69
CA SER A 42 24.23 -52.20 -10.56
C SER A 42 23.83 -52.40 -12.04
N ASN A 43 22.55 -52.64 -12.32
CA ASN A 43 22.03 -52.74 -13.68
C ASN A 43 22.09 -51.41 -14.45
N PHE A 44 22.20 -50.27 -13.78
CA PHE A 44 22.29 -48.95 -14.39
C PHE A 44 23.73 -48.49 -14.67
N ASP A 45 24.73 -49.29 -14.30
CA ASP A 45 26.12 -49.01 -14.66
C ASP A 45 26.30 -48.91 -16.17
N LYS A 46 27.17 -47.99 -16.62
CA LYS A 46 27.42 -47.71 -18.06
C LYS A 46 27.76 -48.94 -18.90
N LYS A 47 28.24 -50.02 -18.27
CA LYS A 47 28.57 -51.29 -18.92
C LYS A 47 27.32 -52.11 -19.29
N ASN A 48 26.21 -51.90 -18.59
CA ASN A 48 24.98 -52.65 -18.73
C ASN A 48 24.00 -51.88 -19.63
N LYS A 49 23.85 -52.35 -20.88
CA LYS A 49 22.81 -51.85 -21.77
C LYS A 49 21.48 -52.52 -21.40
N ILE A 50 20.68 -51.85 -20.59
CA ILE A 50 19.31 -52.27 -20.26
C ILE A 50 18.29 -51.50 -21.11
N SER A 51 17.15 -52.14 -21.37
CA SER A 51 16.03 -51.46 -22.04
C SER A 51 15.34 -50.50 -21.07
N THR A 52 14.76 -49.40 -21.59
CA THR A 52 13.96 -48.45 -20.79
C THR A 52 12.86 -49.17 -20.00
N LYS A 53 12.18 -50.16 -20.60
CA LYS A 53 11.14 -50.96 -19.92
C LYS A 53 11.69 -51.74 -18.73
N THR A 54 12.87 -52.35 -18.89
CA THR A 54 13.54 -53.08 -17.80
C THR A 54 13.96 -52.12 -16.69
N GLY A 55 14.54 -50.96 -17.04
CA GLY A 55 14.91 -49.92 -16.08
C GLY A 55 13.71 -49.43 -15.25
N HIS A 56 12.57 -49.17 -15.90
CA HIS A 56 11.33 -48.84 -15.19
C HIS A 56 10.91 -49.96 -14.22
N ALA A 57 10.92 -51.21 -14.65
CA ALA A 57 10.55 -52.33 -13.79
C ALA A 57 11.44 -52.41 -12.55
N ILE A 58 12.75 -52.16 -12.69
CA ILE A 58 13.69 -52.10 -11.58
C ILE A 58 13.31 -50.96 -10.62
N LEU A 59 13.11 -49.75 -11.13
CA LEU A 59 12.79 -48.59 -10.29
C LEU A 59 11.42 -48.73 -9.58
N TYR A 60 10.44 -49.35 -10.22
CA TYR A 60 9.16 -49.68 -9.58
C TYR A 60 9.33 -50.72 -8.47
N ALA A 61 10.19 -51.73 -8.64
CA ALA A 61 10.48 -52.69 -7.60
C ALA A 61 11.17 -52.02 -6.41
N ILE A 62 12.16 -51.14 -6.67
CA ILE A 62 12.80 -50.32 -5.63
C ILE A 62 11.75 -49.49 -4.88
N ALA A 63 10.93 -48.70 -5.59
CA ALA A 63 9.88 -47.88 -5.00
C ALA A 63 8.87 -48.70 -4.17
N SER A 64 8.58 -49.94 -4.59
CA SER A 64 7.69 -50.86 -3.86
C SER A 64 8.33 -51.37 -2.57
N ILE A 65 9.62 -51.72 -2.59
CA ILE A 65 10.38 -52.14 -1.40
C ILE A 65 10.47 -50.98 -0.39
N LEU A 66 10.71 -49.76 -0.88
CA LEU A 66 10.81 -48.55 -0.05
C LEU A 66 9.52 -48.17 0.68
N GLN A 67 8.36 -48.72 0.31
CA GLN A 67 7.12 -48.54 1.08
C GLN A 67 7.22 -49.11 2.50
N ARG A 68 8.21 -49.99 2.77
CA ARG A 68 8.47 -50.54 4.11
C ARG A 68 9.47 -49.62 4.83
N PRO A 69 9.11 -49.00 5.97
CA PRO A 69 9.98 -48.02 6.65
C PRO A 69 11.40 -48.54 6.92
N LYS A 70 11.54 -49.77 7.45
CA LYS A 70 12.86 -50.35 7.73
C LYS A 70 13.72 -50.59 6.48
N CYS A 71 13.10 -50.81 5.31
CA CYS A 71 13.84 -50.94 4.06
C CYS A 71 14.25 -49.56 3.53
N ALA A 72 13.41 -48.54 3.72
CA ALA A 72 13.77 -47.15 3.43
C ALA A 72 14.94 -46.68 4.31
N ASP A 73 14.97 -47.03 5.60
CA ASP A 73 16.10 -46.73 6.49
C ASP A 73 17.42 -47.33 5.96
N VAL A 74 17.39 -48.59 5.50
CA VAL A 74 18.55 -49.23 4.86
C VAL A 74 18.95 -48.51 3.58
N PHE A 75 17.97 -48.08 2.76
CA PHE A 75 18.24 -47.35 1.53
C PHE A 75 18.92 -46.01 1.76
N VAL A 76 18.44 -45.26 2.76
CA VAL A 76 19.00 -43.97 3.19
C VAL A 76 20.39 -44.14 3.78
N SER A 77 20.54 -45.01 4.79
CA SER A 77 21.81 -45.20 5.49
C SER A 77 22.92 -45.76 4.61
N SER A 78 22.58 -46.49 3.54
CA SER A 78 23.53 -47.01 2.56
C SER A 78 23.79 -46.06 1.38
N ASN A 79 23.19 -44.86 1.37
CA ASN A 79 23.32 -43.86 0.29
C ASN A 79 22.94 -44.36 -1.12
N PHE A 80 22.11 -45.41 -1.24
CA PHE A 80 21.69 -45.94 -2.54
C PHE A 80 20.90 -44.94 -3.38
N ILE A 81 20.37 -43.89 -2.75
CA ILE A 81 19.76 -42.78 -3.47
C ILE A 81 20.73 -42.15 -4.49
N LEU A 82 22.03 -42.10 -4.22
CA LEU A 82 23.02 -41.49 -5.11
C LEU A 82 23.30 -42.33 -6.38
N ASP A 83 22.95 -43.61 -6.35
CA ASP A 83 23.18 -44.58 -7.43
C ASP A 83 22.01 -44.70 -8.42
N LEU A 84 20.93 -43.95 -8.20
CA LEU A 84 19.81 -43.89 -9.15
C LEU A 84 20.29 -43.36 -10.51
N PRO A 85 19.62 -43.75 -11.62
CA PRO A 85 20.03 -43.39 -12.98
C PRO A 85 19.66 -41.95 -13.34
N TYR A 86 20.29 -40.98 -12.68
CA TYR A 86 20.07 -39.55 -12.89
C TYR A 86 20.46 -39.09 -14.31
N GLY A 87 19.92 -37.95 -14.74
CA GLY A 87 20.14 -37.40 -16.09
C GLY A 87 19.33 -38.06 -17.21
N ASN A 88 18.51 -39.08 -16.91
CA ASN A 88 17.68 -39.75 -17.92
C ASN A 88 16.19 -39.31 -17.82
N PRO A 89 15.63 -38.66 -18.85
CA PRO A 89 14.22 -38.23 -18.85
C PRO A 89 13.24 -39.39 -18.73
N ASP A 90 13.58 -40.56 -19.25
CA ASP A 90 12.70 -41.74 -19.20
C ASP A 90 12.42 -42.17 -17.76
N TYR A 91 13.36 -41.94 -16.85
CA TYR A 91 13.27 -42.40 -15.46
C TYR A 91 12.89 -41.30 -14.47
N ALA A 92 12.82 -40.03 -14.90
CA ALA A 92 12.64 -38.90 -14.01
C ALA A 92 11.38 -39.01 -13.13
N ASN A 93 10.26 -39.45 -13.70
CA ASN A 93 9.00 -39.56 -12.98
C ASN A 93 9.06 -40.52 -11.78
N ILE A 94 9.64 -41.70 -11.96
CA ILE A 94 9.74 -42.71 -10.91
C ILE A 94 10.87 -42.37 -9.91
N ILE A 95 11.92 -41.67 -10.35
CA ILE A 95 12.95 -41.13 -9.45
C ILE A 95 12.34 -40.09 -8.50
N PHE A 96 11.47 -39.19 -8.98
CA PHE A 96 10.74 -38.27 -8.08
C PHE A 96 9.80 -39.01 -7.12
N ASP A 97 9.17 -40.10 -7.55
CA ASP A 97 8.34 -40.92 -6.66
C ASP A 97 9.21 -41.58 -5.57
N ILE A 98 10.41 -42.06 -5.91
CA ILE A 98 11.39 -42.57 -4.94
C ILE A 98 11.83 -41.47 -3.97
N PHE A 99 12.19 -40.28 -4.46
CA PHE A 99 12.51 -39.14 -3.59
C PHE A 99 11.38 -38.84 -2.60
N HIS A 100 10.13 -38.84 -3.07
CA HIS A 100 8.96 -38.60 -2.22
C HIS A 100 8.78 -39.66 -1.14
N ILE A 101 8.98 -40.94 -1.48
CA ILE A 101 8.90 -42.05 -0.51
C ILE A 101 9.99 -41.90 0.54
N VAL A 102 11.23 -41.66 0.12
CA VAL A 102 12.37 -41.56 1.03
C VAL A 102 12.27 -40.32 1.92
N CYS A 103 11.86 -39.17 1.38
CA CYS A 103 11.62 -37.93 2.13
C CYS A 103 10.59 -38.11 3.26
N LYS A 104 9.58 -38.97 3.07
CA LYS A 104 8.62 -39.30 4.13
C LYS A 104 9.21 -40.16 5.24
N SER A 105 10.24 -40.95 4.96
CA SER A 105 10.93 -41.79 5.94
C SER A 105 12.00 -41.01 6.69
N ASP A 106 12.79 -40.21 5.98
CA ASP A 106 13.80 -39.33 6.55
C ASP A 106 13.75 -37.97 5.85
N ILE A 107 13.32 -36.95 6.58
CA ILE A 107 13.21 -35.57 6.06
C ILE A 107 14.59 -34.94 5.84
N ASP A 108 15.64 -35.41 6.51
CA ASP A 108 17.00 -34.87 6.38
C ASP A 108 17.79 -35.50 5.22
N ILE A 109 17.14 -36.29 4.35
CA ILE A 109 17.80 -36.95 3.21
C ILE A 109 18.45 -35.98 2.21
N PHE A 110 17.98 -34.74 2.16
CA PHE A 110 18.44 -33.73 1.19
C PHE A 110 19.70 -32.99 1.63
N ASP A 111 20.79 -33.73 1.76
CA ASP A 111 22.13 -33.16 1.86
C ASP A 111 22.64 -32.66 0.49
N ASP A 112 23.83 -32.04 0.46
CA ASP A 112 24.36 -31.43 -0.75
C ASP A 112 24.55 -32.43 -1.92
N PRO A 113 25.14 -33.63 -1.73
CA PRO A 113 25.20 -34.65 -2.79
C PRO A 113 23.84 -35.05 -3.34
N VAL A 114 22.85 -35.30 -2.46
CA VAL A 114 21.50 -35.70 -2.90
C VAL A 114 20.81 -34.56 -3.63
N VAL A 115 20.96 -33.31 -3.17
CA VAL A 115 20.44 -32.11 -3.85
C VAL A 115 21.06 -31.92 -5.22
N GLU A 116 22.35 -32.19 -5.40
CA GLU A 116 23.00 -32.13 -6.71
C GLU A 116 22.33 -33.12 -7.68
N LYS A 117 22.06 -34.35 -7.23
CA LYS A 117 21.37 -35.37 -8.03
C LYS A 117 19.91 -35.00 -8.31
N PHE A 118 19.18 -34.52 -7.29
CA PHE A 118 17.82 -34.03 -7.43
C PHE A 118 17.75 -32.91 -8.47
N THR A 119 18.70 -31.98 -8.43
CA THR A 119 18.80 -30.84 -9.35
C THR A 119 18.93 -31.27 -10.81
N GLN A 120 19.62 -32.38 -11.08
CA GLN A 120 19.74 -32.95 -12.43
C GLN A 120 18.40 -33.45 -13.00
N GLN A 121 17.40 -33.67 -12.15
CA GLN A 121 16.07 -34.18 -12.55
C GLN A 121 15.05 -33.08 -12.84
N ILE A 122 15.24 -31.88 -12.30
CA ILE A 122 14.22 -30.82 -12.29
C ILE A 122 13.76 -30.47 -13.70
N SER A 123 14.67 -30.41 -14.67
CA SER A 123 14.34 -30.08 -16.06
C SER A 123 13.45 -31.12 -16.76
N PHE A 124 13.35 -32.34 -16.23
CA PHE A 124 12.51 -33.40 -16.81
C PHE A 124 11.09 -33.42 -16.25
N ASN A 125 10.90 -33.00 -14.99
CA ASN A 125 9.56 -32.82 -14.42
C ASN A 125 9.57 -31.72 -13.35
N PRO A 126 9.48 -30.43 -13.76
CA PRO A 126 9.51 -29.31 -12.83
C PRO A 126 8.34 -29.35 -11.85
N THR A 127 7.15 -29.76 -12.31
CA THR A 127 5.93 -29.85 -11.49
C THR A 127 6.05 -30.83 -10.32
N LYS A 128 6.55 -32.04 -10.54
CA LYS A 128 6.79 -33.01 -9.44
C LYS A 128 7.89 -32.53 -8.51
N SER A 129 8.97 -31.98 -9.07
CA SER A 129 10.07 -31.46 -8.25
C SER A 129 9.62 -30.33 -7.33
N LEU A 130 8.83 -29.38 -7.85
CA LEU A 130 8.28 -28.27 -7.08
C LEU A 130 7.34 -28.77 -5.99
N THR A 131 6.50 -29.76 -6.30
CA THR A 131 5.58 -30.38 -5.34
C THR A 131 6.34 -31.04 -4.19
N LEU A 132 7.45 -31.72 -4.48
CA LEU A 132 8.30 -32.32 -3.46
C LEU A 132 8.95 -31.24 -2.59
N ILE A 133 9.50 -30.18 -3.19
CA ILE A 133 10.07 -29.05 -2.46
C ILE A 133 9.02 -28.39 -1.57
N ALA A 134 7.78 -28.22 -2.07
CA ALA A 134 6.67 -27.67 -1.29
C ALA A 134 6.33 -28.56 -0.08
N ASN A 135 6.24 -29.88 -0.27
CA ASN A 135 6.00 -30.82 0.83
C ASN A 135 7.14 -30.79 1.86
N TYR A 136 8.39 -30.70 1.41
CA TYR A 136 9.56 -30.54 2.28
C TYR A 136 9.49 -29.24 3.08
N ALA A 137 9.11 -28.12 2.45
CA ALA A 137 8.95 -26.82 3.08
C ALA A 137 7.91 -26.81 4.22
N LEU A 138 6.86 -27.63 4.14
CA LEU A 138 5.86 -27.74 5.21
C LEU A 138 6.45 -28.26 6.53
N HIS A 139 7.61 -28.92 6.48
CA HIS A 139 8.30 -29.45 7.65
C HIS A 139 9.50 -28.59 8.08
N PHE A 140 9.65 -27.37 7.57
CA PHE A 140 10.84 -26.51 7.74
C PHE A 140 11.45 -26.51 9.14
N GLU A 141 10.62 -26.40 10.19
CA GLU A 141 11.06 -26.33 11.59
C GLU A 141 11.75 -27.60 12.11
N TYR A 142 11.51 -28.74 11.46
CA TYR A 142 12.03 -30.05 11.88
C TYR A 142 13.28 -30.48 11.12
N ILE A 143 13.73 -29.70 10.15
CA ILE A 143 14.80 -30.07 9.23
C ILE A 143 16.11 -29.48 9.73
N ARG A 144 17.17 -30.29 9.80
CA ARG A 144 18.48 -29.84 10.29
C ARG A 144 19.12 -28.83 9.34
N HIS A 145 18.96 -29.04 8.03
CA HIS A 145 19.56 -28.22 6.97
C HIS A 145 18.54 -27.87 5.88
N PRO A 146 17.52 -27.02 6.17
CA PRO A 146 16.41 -26.79 5.25
C PRO A 146 16.83 -26.11 3.94
N TYR A 147 17.93 -25.36 3.97
CA TYR A 147 18.34 -24.52 2.84
C TYR A 147 18.90 -25.30 1.64
N SER A 148 19.49 -26.49 1.83
CA SER A 148 20.14 -27.22 0.73
C SER A 148 19.14 -27.51 -0.40
N LEU A 149 17.95 -28.02 -0.08
CA LEU A 149 16.89 -28.21 -1.07
C LEU A 149 16.14 -26.92 -1.42
N LEU A 150 15.83 -26.04 -0.44
CA LEU A 150 15.02 -24.86 -0.72
C LEU A 150 15.73 -23.81 -1.60
N ASP A 151 17.06 -23.70 -1.51
CA ASP A 151 17.84 -22.76 -2.34
C ASP A 151 17.87 -23.20 -3.82
N VAL A 152 17.46 -24.42 -4.14
CA VAL A 152 17.22 -24.88 -5.52
C VAL A 152 16.16 -24.02 -6.21
N LEU A 153 15.14 -23.56 -5.48
CA LEU A 153 14.10 -22.66 -6.02
C LEU A 153 14.72 -21.37 -6.58
N ILE A 154 15.76 -20.86 -5.94
CA ILE A 154 16.48 -19.66 -6.36
C ILE A 154 17.50 -20.00 -7.45
N ASN A 155 18.26 -21.08 -7.28
CA ASN A 155 19.36 -21.44 -8.18
C ASN A 155 18.88 -21.99 -9.54
N LYS A 156 17.67 -22.55 -9.59
CA LYS A 156 17.05 -23.15 -10.79
C LYS A 156 15.73 -22.48 -11.15
N TYR A 157 15.55 -21.23 -10.74
CA TYR A 157 14.32 -20.47 -10.95
C TYR A 157 13.84 -20.48 -12.41
N ASN A 158 14.77 -20.39 -13.37
CA ASN A 158 14.46 -20.39 -14.79
C ASN A 158 13.71 -21.65 -15.23
N VAL A 159 14.06 -22.82 -14.67
CA VAL A 159 13.40 -24.08 -15.04
C VAL A 159 11.93 -24.06 -14.59
N PHE A 160 11.66 -23.57 -13.38
CA PHE A 160 10.29 -23.47 -12.87
C PHE A 160 9.49 -22.39 -13.59
N LEU A 161 10.09 -21.23 -13.79
CA LEU A 161 9.44 -20.04 -14.32
C LEU A 161 9.06 -20.17 -15.81
N PHE A 162 9.83 -20.94 -16.58
CA PHE A 162 9.55 -21.23 -17.99
C PHE A 162 8.87 -22.60 -18.18
N SER A 163 8.23 -23.13 -17.14
CA SER A 163 7.45 -24.37 -17.18
C SER A 163 5.98 -24.11 -16.84
N GLU A 164 5.15 -25.14 -17.02
CA GLU A 164 3.73 -25.13 -16.64
C GLU A 164 3.45 -24.87 -15.15
N CYS A 165 4.45 -25.05 -14.27
CA CYS A 165 4.30 -24.84 -12.82
C CYS A 165 4.76 -23.45 -12.33
N ALA A 166 4.98 -22.50 -13.24
CA ALA A 166 5.49 -21.16 -12.92
C ALA A 166 4.61 -20.43 -11.88
N SER A 167 3.29 -20.56 -12.01
CA SER A 167 2.35 -19.96 -11.06
C SER A 167 2.51 -20.53 -9.65
N GLN A 168 2.58 -21.85 -9.50
CA GLN A 168 2.78 -22.53 -8.21
C GLN A 168 4.15 -22.18 -7.63
N PHE A 169 5.16 -22.02 -8.48
CA PHE A 169 6.50 -21.64 -8.07
C PHE A 169 6.54 -20.23 -7.44
N ILE A 170 5.90 -19.26 -8.11
CA ILE A 170 5.79 -17.88 -7.62
C ILE A 170 5.08 -17.85 -6.25
N SER A 171 3.97 -18.57 -6.11
CA SER A 171 3.26 -18.64 -4.82
C SER A 171 4.04 -19.39 -3.73
N LEU A 172 4.81 -20.44 -4.07
CA LEU A 172 5.66 -21.11 -3.09
C LEU A 172 6.75 -20.18 -2.55
N LEU A 173 7.42 -19.40 -3.42
CA LEU A 173 8.41 -18.41 -2.98
C LEU A 173 7.79 -17.38 -2.03
N SER A 174 6.58 -16.91 -2.33
CA SER A 174 5.83 -15.99 -1.48
C SER A 174 5.51 -16.61 -0.13
N TYR A 175 4.89 -17.79 -0.12
CA TYR A 175 4.57 -18.55 1.09
C TYR A 175 5.78 -18.73 2.00
N LEU A 176 6.92 -19.15 1.45
CA LEU A 176 8.16 -19.30 2.22
C LEU A 176 8.62 -17.96 2.84
N CYS A 177 8.43 -16.85 2.14
CA CYS A 177 8.80 -15.52 2.64
C CYS A 177 7.77 -14.94 3.62
N THR A 178 6.48 -15.29 3.53
CA THR A 178 5.44 -14.73 4.39
C THR A 178 5.13 -15.61 5.59
N GLU A 179 5.19 -16.93 5.47
CA GLU A 179 4.75 -17.84 6.54
C GLU A 179 5.91 -18.41 7.37
N ILE A 180 7.16 -18.40 6.85
CA ILE A 180 8.31 -18.99 7.53
C ILE A 180 9.31 -17.89 7.94
N PRO A 181 9.34 -17.47 9.23
CA PRO A 181 10.16 -16.33 9.68
C PRO A 181 11.66 -16.47 9.39
N ASP A 182 12.22 -17.66 9.61
CA ASP A 182 13.65 -17.92 9.37
C ASP A 182 13.99 -17.86 7.88
N TYR A 183 13.11 -18.38 7.01
CA TYR A 183 13.31 -18.27 5.57
C TYR A 183 13.17 -16.81 5.12
N ARG A 184 12.16 -16.08 5.60
CA ARG A 184 11.97 -14.64 5.35
C ARG A 184 13.24 -13.87 5.68
N LYS A 185 13.80 -14.06 6.88
CA LYS A 185 15.00 -13.38 7.34
C LYS A 185 16.22 -13.63 6.44
N ASN A 186 16.37 -14.84 5.93
CA ASN A 186 17.58 -15.26 5.24
C ASN A 186 17.51 -15.25 3.71
N ARG A 187 16.31 -15.21 3.11
CA ARG A 187 16.12 -15.41 1.66
C ARG A 187 15.15 -14.44 0.98
N SER A 188 14.34 -13.68 1.73
CA SER A 188 13.33 -12.78 1.12
C SER A 188 13.91 -11.80 0.09
N GLN A 189 15.10 -11.24 0.33
CA GLN A 189 15.77 -10.35 -0.63
C GLN A 189 16.05 -11.02 -1.98
N LYS A 190 16.52 -12.28 -1.97
CA LYS A 190 16.82 -13.04 -3.19
C LYS A 190 15.53 -13.39 -3.94
N CYS A 191 14.51 -13.86 -3.22
CA CYS A 191 13.21 -14.18 -3.79
C CYS A 191 12.54 -12.94 -4.39
N TRP A 192 12.58 -11.82 -3.67
CA TRP A 192 12.04 -10.55 -4.14
C TRP A 192 12.76 -10.05 -5.38
N THR A 193 14.10 -10.09 -5.39
CA THR A 193 14.92 -9.68 -6.55
C THR A 193 14.59 -10.51 -7.78
N LEU A 194 14.42 -11.83 -7.62
CA LEU A 194 14.02 -12.75 -8.68
C LEU A 194 12.64 -12.39 -9.25
N LEU A 195 11.63 -12.19 -8.38
CA LEU A 195 10.29 -11.79 -8.81
C LEU A 195 10.27 -10.40 -9.49
N ALA A 196 11.09 -9.46 -8.99
CA ALA A 196 11.24 -8.13 -9.59
C ALA A 196 11.91 -8.16 -10.98
N GLN A 197 12.80 -9.13 -11.24
CA GLN A 197 13.34 -9.36 -12.58
C GLN A 197 12.30 -10.04 -13.49
N PHE A 198 11.48 -10.92 -12.92
CA PHE A 198 10.49 -11.66 -13.69
C PHE A 198 9.39 -10.78 -14.28
N ILE A 199 8.96 -9.73 -13.56
CA ILE A 199 7.95 -8.81 -14.10
C ILE A 199 8.36 -8.21 -15.46
N GLU A 200 9.65 -8.20 -15.82
CA GLU A 200 10.13 -7.66 -17.09
C GLU A 200 9.91 -8.57 -18.30
N VAL A 201 9.93 -9.89 -18.08
CA VAL A 201 9.97 -10.91 -19.15
C VAL A 201 8.76 -11.84 -19.15
N GLY A 202 7.96 -11.81 -18.08
CA GLY A 202 6.80 -12.68 -17.91
C GLY A 202 5.62 -12.32 -18.79
N GLU A 203 4.76 -13.31 -19.03
CA GLU A 203 3.43 -13.11 -19.58
C GLU A 203 2.50 -12.43 -18.57
N ALA A 204 1.48 -11.70 -19.07
CA ALA A 204 0.65 -10.82 -18.24
C ALA A 204 0.01 -11.50 -17.02
N THR A 205 -0.45 -12.74 -17.16
CA THR A 205 -1.04 -13.52 -16.04
C THR A 205 -0.03 -13.78 -14.92
N LEU A 206 1.19 -14.16 -15.26
CA LEU A 206 2.24 -14.41 -14.29
C LEU A 206 2.84 -13.11 -13.74
N VAL A 207 2.94 -12.04 -14.55
CA VAL A 207 3.33 -10.70 -14.08
C VAL A 207 2.34 -10.18 -13.05
N LYS A 208 1.05 -10.35 -13.30
CA LYS A 208 -0.03 -10.01 -12.37
C LYS A 208 0.15 -10.72 -11.02
N GLN A 209 0.39 -12.03 -11.06
CA GLN A 209 0.66 -12.82 -9.86
C GLN A 209 1.94 -12.36 -9.16
N ALA A 210 3.02 -12.10 -9.91
CA ALA A 210 4.28 -11.62 -9.36
C ALA A 210 4.12 -10.28 -8.62
N PHE A 211 3.30 -9.34 -9.11
CA PHE A 211 2.99 -8.11 -8.35
C PHE A 211 2.28 -8.39 -7.04
N ASN A 212 1.32 -9.33 -7.01
CA ASN A 212 0.63 -9.73 -5.78
C ASN A 212 1.59 -10.36 -4.77
N GLU A 213 2.50 -11.22 -5.22
CA GLU A 213 3.49 -11.82 -4.33
C GLU A 213 4.57 -10.82 -3.90
N LEU A 214 5.02 -9.91 -4.78
CA LEU A 214 5.91 -8.81 -4.41
C LEU A 214 5.25 -7.92 -3.33
N PHE A 215 3.95 -7.62 -3.47
CA PHE A 215 3.17 -6.93 -2.45
C PHE A 215 3.17 -7.70 -1.12
N ALA A 216 2.89 -9.00 -1.15
CA ALA A 216 2.82 -9.84 0.04
C ALA A 216 4.18 -9.93 0.76
N ILE A 217 5.27 -10.11 0.01
CA ILE A 217 6.64 -10.20 0.55
C ILE A 217 7.13 -8.85 1.08
N SER A 218 6.77 -7.74 0.43
CA SER A 218 7.16 -6.39 0.86
C SER A 218 6.42 -5.93 2.11
N LYS A 219 5.20 -6.44 2.34
CA LYS A 219 4.37 -6.05 3.48
C LYS A 219 5.08 -6.45 4.79
N ASP A 220 5.35 -5.46 5.63
CA ASP A 220 5.97 -5.64 6.95
C ASP A 220 7.38 -6.29 6.92
N ASN A 221 8.13 -6.10 5.82
CA ASN A 221 9.49 -6.65 5.65
C ASN A 221 10.52 -5.57 5.29
N GLU A 222 11.17 -5.01 6.31
CA GLU A 222 12.17 -3.95 6.15
C GLU A 222 13.41 -4.39 5.34
N LEU A 223 13.71 -5.69 5.24
CA LEU A 223 14.85 -6.19 4.49
C LEU A 223 14.75 -5.87 3.00
N ILE A 224 13.53 -5.70 2.50
CA ILE A 224 13.24 -5.42 1.08
C ILE A 224 13.71 -4.02 0.66
N HIS A 225 13.76 -3.06 1.58
CA HIS A 225 14.22 -1.70 1.27
C HIS A 225 15.61 -1.70 0.63
N SER A 226 16.51 -2.57 1.10
CA SER A 226 17.88 -2.66 0.58
C SER A 226 18.00 -3.23 -0.83
N CYS A 227 17.01 -3.99 -1.31
CA CYS A 227 17.00 -4.61 -2.63
C CYS A 227 16.00 -3.95 -3.59
N PHE A 228 15.31 -2.88 -3.18
CA PHE A 228 14.32 -2.21 -4.02
C PHE A 228 14.93 -1.66 -5.34
N SER A 229 16.24 -1.36 -5.33
CA SER A 229 16.99 -0.90 -6.51
C SER A 229 17.02 -1.90 -7.68
N PHE A 230 16.74 -3.18 -7.44
CA PHE A 230 16.65 -4.18 -8.52
C PHE A 230 15.35 -4.08 -9.33
N LEU A 231 14.33 -3.40 -8.81
CA LEU A 231 13.07 -3.18 -9.52
C LEU A 231 13.25 -2.11 -10.60
N LYS A 232 13.02 -2.48 -11.85
CA LYS A 232 12.99 -1.51 -12.96
C LYS A 232 11.69 -0.72 -12.93
N VAL A 233 11.73 0.45 -12.30
CA VAL A 233 10.56 1.37 -12.19
C VAL A 233 9.92 1.66 -13.54
N GLN A 234 10.70 1.74 -14.63
CA GLN A 234 10.15 1.93 -15.98
C GLN A 234 9.19 0.81 -16.41
N GLN A 235 9.42 -0.44 -16.00
CA GLN A 235 8.46 -1.52 -16.27
C GLN A 235 7.21 -1.39 -15.40
N VAL A 236 7.33 -0.93 -14.16
CA VAL A 236 6.17 -0.62 -13.31
C VAL A 236 5.31 0.47 -13.97
N VAL A 237 5.92 1.53 -14.49
CA VAL A 237 5.23 2.60 -15.23
C VAL A 237 4.53 2.06 -16.48
N ARG A 238 5.18 1.14 -17.21
CA ARG A 238 4.57 0.49 -18.37
C ARG A 238 3.36 -0.36 -17.98
N HIS A 239 3.48 -1.19 -16.94
CA HIS A 239 2.40 -2.06 -16.48
C HIS A 239 1.25 -1.28 -15.82
N LEU A 240 1.52 -0.13 -15.21
CA LEU A 240 0.48 0.76 -14.69
C LEU A 240 -0.51 1.20 -15.78
N LYS A 241 -0.01 1.42 -17.00
CA LYS A 241 -0.81 1.79 -18.18
C LYS A 241 -1.60 0.62 -18.77
N ASP A 242 -1.25 -0.62 -18.40
CA ASP A 242 -1.98 -1.81 -18.81
C ASP A 242 -3.19 -2.03 -17.90
N LYS A 243 -4.40 -1.92 -18.47
CA LYS A 243 -5.66 -2.08 -17.74
C LYS A 243 -5.79 -3.44 -17.04
N TYR A 244 -5.16 -4.50 -17.55
CA TYR A 244 -5.23 -5.83 -16.95
C TYR A 244 -4.37 -5.98 -15.69
N LEU A 245 -3.28 -5.21 -15.60
CA LEU A 245 -2.28 -5.27 -14.51
C LEU A 245 -2.40 -4.11 -13.53
N ARG A 246 -3.06 -3.02 -13.94
CA ARG A 246 -3.10 -1.74 -13.23
C ARG A 246 -3.43 -1.88 -11.75
N ASP A 247 -4.43 -2.70 -11.42
CA ASP A 247 -4.94 -2.73 -10.05
C ASP A 247 -3.93 -3.36 -9.08
N GLU A 248 -3.24 -4.41 -9.51
CA GLU A 248 -2.15 -5.04 -8.76
C GLU A 248 -0.91 -4.15 -8.69
N VAL A 249 -0.59 -3.45 -9.79
CA VAL A 249 0.50 -2.46 -9.82
C VAL A 249 0.23 -1.33 -8.83
N LEU A 250 -0.98 -0.79 -8.79
CA LEU A 250 -1.38 0.25 -7.83
C LEU A 250 -1.30 -0.25 -6.39
N SER A 251 -1.78 -1.47 -6.10
CA SER A 251 -1.65 -2.09 -4.77
C SER A 251 -0.19 -2.20 -4.33
N PHE A 252 0.67 -2.66 -5.23
CA PHE A 252 2.11 -2.79 -4.98
C PHE A 252 2.77 -1.43 -4.72
N ILE A 253 2.51 -0.42 -5.56
CA ILE A 253 3.04 0.95 -5.35
C ILE A 253 2.55 1.51 -4.03
N ALA A 254 1.29 1.26 -3.65
CA ALA A 254 0.75 1.73 -2.38
C ALA A 254 1.55 1.21 -1.18
N VAL A 255 1.97 -0.05 -1.18
CA VAL A 255 2.77 -0.61 -0.07
C VAL A 255 4.20 -0.07 -0.06
N CYS A 256 4.82 0.06 -1.23
CA CYS A 256 6.21 0.52 -1.36
C CYS A 256 6.35 2.02 -1.66
N ALA A 257 5.35 2.83 -1.30
CA ALA A 257 5.27 4.23 -1.73
C ALA A 257 6.48 5.09 -1.29
N ASP A 258 7.03 4.79 -0.12
CA ASP A 258 8.23 5.44 0.42
C ASP A 258 9.51 5.12 -0.35
N GLN A 259 9.53 4.04 -1.12
CA GLN A 259 10.68 3.61 -1.93
C GLN A 259 10.68 4.21 -3.34
N PHE A 260 9.54 4.71 -3.80
CA PHE A 260 9.43 5.31 -5.14
C PHE A 260 9.79 6.80 -5.12
N SER A 261 10.81 7.15 -5.92
CA SER A 261 11.25 8.53 -6.16
C SER A 261 11.54 8.75 -7.66
N ASN A 262 10.51 8.55 -8.49
CA ASN A 262 10.63 8.61 -9.95
C ASN A 262 9.58 9.55 -10.54
N SER A 263 10.04 10.50 -11.37
CA SER A 263 9.20 11.48 -12.06
C SER A 263 8.19 10.86 -13.00
N ASP A 264 8.62 9.88 -13.80
CA ASP A 264 7.79 9.27 -14.84
C ASP A 264 6.64 8.48 -14.22
N LEU A 265 6.87 7.86 -13.06
CA LEU A 265 5.82 7.22 -12.27
C LEU A 265 4.80 8.22 -11.74
N ILE A 266 5.25 9.36 -11.20
CA ILE A 266 4.33 10.40 -10.72
C ILE A 266 3.49 10.93 -11.89
N SER A 267 4.10 11.24 -13.02
CA SER A 267 3.37 11.70 -14.22
C SER A 267 2.39 10.65 -14.73
N ALA A 268 2.76 9.37 -14.76
CA ALA A 268 1.85 8.29 -15.15
C ALA A 268 0.68 8.14 -14.17
N LEU A 269 0.93 8.26 -12.86
CA LEU A 269 -0.13 8.21 -11.84
C LEU A 269 -1.08 9.41 -11.92
N VAL A 270 -0.57 10.60 -12.26
CA VAL A 270 -1.41 11.78 -12.50
C VAL A 270 -2.38 11.53 -13.66
N GLU A 271 -1.89 10.95 -14.77
CA GLU A 271 -2.76 10.61 -15.90
C GLU A 271 -3.80 9.54 -15.54
N GLU A 272 -3.41 8.50 -14.81
CA GLU A 272 -4.36 7.46 -14.38
C GLU A 272 -5.37 7.98 -13.35
N ALA A 273 -4.93 8.86 -12.44
CA ALA A 273 -5.78 9.46 -11.40
C ALA A 273 -6.93 10.30 -11.95
N LYS A 274 -6.88 10.74 -13.22
CA LYS A 274 -8.00 11.42 -13.91
C LYS A 274 -9.26 10.55 -13.97
N SER A 275 -9.10 9.23 -13.96
CA SER A 275 -10.21 8.28 -14.08
C SER A 275 -10.26 7.21 -12.99
N ASP A 276 -9.20 7.08 -12.19
CA ASP A 276 -9.04 6.01 -11.20
C ASP A 276 -8.80 6.58 -9.79
N THR A 277 -9.76 6.37 -8.90
CA THR A 277 -9.67 6.81 -7.50
C THR A 277 -8.52 6.16 -6.74
N LYS A 278 -8.17 4.90 -7.05
CA LYS A 278 -7.06 4.20 -6.40
C LYS A 278 -5.73 4.80 -6.83
N ALA A 279 -5.58 5.19 -8.10
CA ALA A 279 -4.41 5.94 -8.56
C ALA A 279 -4.27 7.29 -7.83
N ALA A 280 -5.37 8.01 -7.61
CA ALA A 280 -5.36 9.24 -6.80
C ALA A 280 -4.92 8.99 -5.35
N LEU A 281 -5.39 7.91 -4.71
CA LEU A 281 -4.96 7.50 -3.37
C LEU A 281 -3.47 7.14 -3.30
N VAL A 282 -2.98 6.40 -4.29
CA VAL A 282 -1.55 6.07 -4.40
C VAL A 282 -0.71 7.33 -4.57
N LEU A 283 -1.14 8.25 -5.42
CA LEU A 283 -0.48 9.53 -5.61
C LEU A 283 -0.45 10.37 -4.32
N MET A 284 -1.55 10.41 -3.56
CA MET A 284 -1.60 11.04 -2.23
C MET A 284 -0.58 10.43 -1.27
N LYS A 285 -0.40 9.11 -1.29
CA LYS A 285 0.60 8.44 -0.45
C LYS A 285 2.03 8.76 -0.90
N LEU A 286 2.30 8.76 -2.21
CA LEU A 286 3.63 9.10 -2.75
C LEU A 286 4.08 10.51 -2.38
N VAL A 287 3.17 11.50 -2.41
CA VAL A 287 3.50 12.89 -2.05
C VAL A 287 3.67 13.12 -0.55
N SER A 288 3.55 12.08 0.27
CA SER A 288 3.99 12.13 1.68
C SER A 288 5.52 12.17 1.79
N GLN A 289 6.25 11.92 0.70
CA GLN A 289 7.69 12.14 0.59
C GLN A 289 7.98 13.52 -0.01
N GLU A 290 8.87 14.29 0.61
CA GLU A 290 9.15 15.69 0.23
C GLU A 290 9.59 15.81 -1.25
N GLY A 291 10.43 14.89 -1.73
CA GLY A 291 10.91 14.90 -3.12
C GLY A 291 9.78 14.74 -4.15
N ASN A 292 8.85 13.82 -3.89
CA ASN A 292 7.70 13.55 -4.75
C ASN A 292 6.71 14.72 -4.72
N ALA A 293 6.46 15.30 -3.54
CA ALA A 293 5.63 16.49 -3.38
C ALA A 293 6.18 17.69 -4.16
N ILE A 294 7.49 17.95 -4.06
CA ILE A 294 8.18 19.01 -4.80
C ILE A 294 8.05 18.79 -6.30
N PHE A 295 8.30 17.57 -6.78
CA PHE A 295 8.18 17.23 -8.20
C PHE A 295 6.76 17.49 -8.71
N LEU A 296 5.75 16.94 -8.03
CA LEU A 296 4.34 17.08 -8.43
C LEU A 296 3.88 18.54 -8.49
N LEU A 297 4.34 19.39 -7.55
CA LEU A 297 3.94 20.79 -7.52
C LEU A 297 4.76 21.69 -8.46
N THR A 298 5.90 21.21 -8.95
CA THR A 298 6.72 21.94 -9.93
C THR A 298 6.07 21.88 -11.31
N ASP A 299 5.56 20.72 -11.70
CA ASP A 299 4.68 20.59 -12.87
C ASP A 299 3.23 20.78 -12.43
N ASP A 300 2.81 22.05 -12.28
CA ASP A 300 1.46 22.36 -11.81
C ASP A 300 0.36 22.09 -12.85
N ALA A 301 0.71 21.53 -14.02
CA ALA A 301 -0.18 21.50 -15.17
C ALA A 301 -1.48 20.75 -14.94
N TRP A 302 -1.40 19.65 -14.22
CA TRP A 302 -2.50 18.77 -13.85
C TRP A 302 -3.57 19.43 -12.97
N MET A 303 -3.24 20.53 -12.26
CA MET A 303 -4.20 21.25 -11.40
C MET A 303 -5.36 21.90 -12.19
N GLN A 304 -5.32 21.87 -13.51
CA GLN A 304 -6.42 22.35 -14.35
C GLN A 304 -7.56 21.34 -14.50
N GLU A 305 -7.32 20.08 -14.12
CA GLU A 305 -8.18 18.92 -14.29
C GLU A 305 -8.56 18.31 -12.93
N GLU A 306 -9.60 17.48 -12.93
CA GLU A 306 -10.06 16.73 -11.76
C GLU A 306 -9.42 15.33 -11.69
N LEU A 307 -9.01 14.88 -10.49
CA LEU A 307 -8.25 13.63 -10.31
C LEU A 307 -8.84 12.68 -9.24
N PRO A 308 -9.91 11.90 -9.52
CA PRO A 308 -10.84 12.07 -10.63
C PRO A 308 -11.92 13.12 -10.30
N THR A 309 -11.91 13.65 -9.08
CA THR A 309 -12.79 14.75 -8.65
C THR A 309 -11.95 15.93 -8.17
N PHE A 310 -12.52 17.14 -8.16
CA PHE A 310 -11.84 18.29 -7.54
C PHE A 310 -11.48 18.06 -6.07
N LEU A 311 -12.31 17.32 -5.32
CA LEU A 311 -12.01 17.00 -3.92
C LEU A 311 -10.71 16.19 -3.81
N ASP A 312 -10.52 15.20 -4.67
CA ASP A 312 -9.33 14.36 -4.66
C ASP A 312 -8.10 15.13 -5.15
N SER A 313 -8.24 16.00 -6.16
CA SER A 313 -7.19 16.95 -6.55
C SER A 313 -6.75 17.83 -5.37
N LEU A 314 -7.71 18.37 -4.59
CA LEU A 314 -7.39 19.18 -3.41
C LEU A 314 -6.72 18.36 -2.31
N LYS A 315 -7.13 17.11 -2.08
CA LYS A 315 -6.48 16.22 -1.10
C LYS A 315 -5.03 15.93 -1.48
N ILE A 316 -4.74 15.69 -2.76
CA ILE A 316 -3.37 15.52 -3.27
C ILE A 316 -2.54 16.78 -3.01
N VAL A 317 -3.05 17.97 -3.35
CA VAL A 317 -2.37 19.24 -3.05
C VAL A 317 -2.12 19.38 -1.55
N PHE A 318 -3.15 19.18 -0.74
CA PHE A 318 -3.06 19.34 0.71
C PHE A 318 -2.05 18.38 1.35
N ALA A 319 -1.99 17.13 0.89
CA ALA A 319 -1.00 16.14 1.32
C ALA A 319 0.42 16.61 0.97
N ALA A 320 0.66 17.09 -0.25
CA ALA A 320 1.95 17.63 -0.66
C ALA A 320 2.37 18.86 0.18
N LEU A 321 1.41 19.68 0.62
CA LEU A 321 1.64 20.84 1.48
C LEU A 321 2.02 20.49 2.93
N ASN A 322 2.18 19.21 3.30
CA ASN A 322 2.80 18.84 4.57
C ASN A 322 4.30 19.19 4.62
N HIS A 323 4.94 19.44 3.48
CA HIS A 323 6.35 19.79 3.40
C HIS A 323 6.56 21.30 3.20
N LYS A 324 7.43 21.93 4.01
CA LYS A 324 7.69 23.38 3.95
C LYS A 324 8.23 23.85 2.59
N LYS A 325 9.04 23.03 1.92
CA LYS A 325 9.55 23.37 0.57
C LYS A 325 8.44 23.32 -0.48
N ALA A 326 7.58 22.30 -0.41
CA ALA A 326 6.40 22.17 -1.25
C ALA A 326 5.45 23.37 -1.09
N GLN A 327 5.24 23.86 0.14
CA GLN A 327 4.45 25.07 0.40
C GLN A 327 4.97 26.30 -0.37
N LYS A 328 6.29 26.51 -0.40
CA LYS A 328 6.91 27.62 -1.13
C LYS A 328 6.73 27.51 -2.64
N ILE A 329 6.73 26.30 -3.19
CA ILE A 329 6.51 26.04 -4.62
C ILE A 329 5.04 26.27 -4.96
N ALA A 330 4.11 25.70 -4.19
CA ALA A 330 2.68 25.91 -4.36
C ALA A 330 2.29 27.39 -4.25
N SER A 331 2.92 28.14 -3.36
CA SER A 331 2.76 29.60 -3.26
C SER A 331 3.17 30.35 -4.54
N LYS A 332 3.97 29.76 -5.42
CA LYS A 332 4.36 30.38 -6.70
C LYS A 332 3.59 29.82 -7.89
N SER A 333 2.81 28.75 -7.70
CA SER A 333 1.99 28.14 -8.74
C SER A 333 0.98 29.13 -9.30
N ARG A 334 0.83 29.13 -10.63
CA ARG A 334 -0.16 29.95 -11.35
C ARG A 334 -1.50 29.24 -11.46
N ARG A 335 -1.51 27.91 -11.31
CA ARG A 335 -2.70 27.06 -11.50
C ARG A 335 -3.40 26.68 -10.20
N LEU A 336 -2.75 26.84 -9.05
CA LEU A 336 -3.37 26.57 -7.74
C LEU A 336 -4.62 27.41 -7.48
N ILE A 337 -4.58 28.73 -7.68
CA ILE A 337 -5.75 29.59 -7.44
C ILE A 337 -6.91 29.24 -8.40
N PRO A 338 -6.69 29.07 -9.72
CA PRO A 338 -7.72 28.53 -10.62
C PRO A 338 -8.33 27.20 -10.15
N LEU A 339 -7.53 26.28 -9.61
CA LEU A 339 -8.04 25.02 -9.03
C LEU A 339 -8.99 25.29 -7.86
N LEU A 340 -8.61 26.17 -6.92
CA LEU A 340 -9.47 26.50 -5.77
C LEU A 340 -10.79 27.13 -6.21
N ILE A 341 -10.76 28.01 -7.21
CA ILE A 341 -11.96 28.66 -7.77
C ILE A 341 -12.89 27.62 -8.39
N LYS A 342 -12.38 26.75 -9.26
CA LYS A 342 -13.19 25.69 -9.88
C LYS A 342 -13.75 24.73 -8.83
N ALA A 343 -12.93 24.34 -7.85
CA ALA A 343 -13.37 23.43 -6.81
C ALA A 343 -14.47 24.03 -5.92
N SER A 344 -14.42 25.33 -5.62
CA SER A 344 -15.44 25.99 -4.79
C SER A 344 -16.81 26.08 -5.45
N GLU A 345 -16.90 25.89 -6.78
CA GLU A 345 -18.18 25.80 -7.48
C GLU A 345 -18.94 24.51 -7.11
N THR A 346 -18.26 23.52 -6.52
CA THR A 346 -18.91 22.32 -6.01
C THR A 346 -19.68 22.62 -4.74
N ASN A 347 -20.95 22.22 -4.67
CA ASN A 347 -21.81 22.42 -3.49
C ASN A 347 -21.52 21.36 -2.40
N LYS A 348 -20.25 21.23 -1.98
CA LYS A 348 -19.79 20.20 -1.03
C LYS A 348 -18.95 20.82 0.09
N LEU A 349 -19.40 20.67 1.34
CA LEU A 349 -18.67 21.16 2.53
C LEU A 349 -17.22 20.68 2.59
N GLN A 350 -16.98 19.41 2.28
CA GLN A 350 -15.64 18.81 2.30
C GLN A 350 -14.66 19.56 1.39
N VAL A 351 -15.12 20.10 0.26
CA VAL A 351 -14.28 20.88 -0.65
C VAL A 351 -13.91 22.22 -0.03
N ILE A 352 -14.85 22.89 0.63
CA ILE A 352 -14.59 24.15 1.34
C ILE A 352 -13.61 23.95 2.51
N VAL A 353 -13.74 22.85 3.26
CA VAL A 353 -12.77 22.46 4.31
C VAL A 353 -11.37 22.26 3.73
N MET A 354 -11.25 21.60 2.58
CA MET A 354 -9.95 21.42 1.90
C MET A 354 -9.36 22.75 1.42
N ILE A 355 -10.20 23.65 0.90
CA ILE A 355 -9.77 25.01 0.51
C ILE A 355 -9.20 25.75 1.71
N LEU A 356 -9.89 25.74 2.86
CA LEU A 356 -9.39 26.32 4.10
C LEU A 356 -8.01 25.76 4.47
N GLY A 357 -7.88 24.43 4.50
CA GLY A 357 -6.62 23.77 4.84
C GLY A 357 -5.47 24.14 3.91
N ILE A 358 -5.73 24.33 2.61
CA ILE A 358 -4.73 24.78 1.64
C ILE A 358 -4.36 26.24 1.89
N LEU A 359 -5.34 27.13 2.07
CA LEU A 359 -5.10 28.56 2.32
C LEU A 359 -4.26 28.80 3.57
N GLN A 360 -4.44 28.00 4.62
CA GLN A 360 -3.65 28.07 5.85
C GLN A 360 -2.18 27.65 5.66
N LYS A 361 -1.86 26.90 4.61
CA LYS A 361 -0.52 26.33 4.37
C LYS A 361 0.30 27.08 3.32
N ILE A 362 -0.34 27.94 2.52
CA ILE A 362 0.35 28.69 1.46
C ILE A 362 0.56 30.15 1.87
N GLU A 363 1.59 30.77 1.30
CA GLU A 363 1.84 32.20 1.47
C GLU A 363 0.87 32.98 0.59
N LEU A 364 -0.07 33.68 1.25
CA LEU A 364 -1.00 34.59 0.60
C LEU A 364 -0.34 35.95 0.35
N SER A 365 -0.77 36.60 -0.71
CA SER A 365 -0.44 38.00 -1.00
C SER A 365 -1.72 38.72 -1.37
N ASP A 366 -1.76 40.04 -1.15
CA ASP A 366 -2.93 40.85 -1.50
C ASP A 366 -3.34 40.65 -2.96
N LYS A 367 -2.40 40.61 -3.89
CA LYS A 367 -2.66 40.31 -5.32
C LYS A 367 -3.40 38.98 -5.53
N LYS A 368 -3.01 37.91 -4.81
CA LYS A 368 -3.72 36.62 -4.92
C LYS A 368 -5.13 36.72 -4.36
N ILE A 369 -5.30 37.42 -3.25
CA ILE A 369 -6.61 37.64 -2.62
C ILE A 369 -7.54 38.40 -3.57
N GLN A 370 -7.04 39.46 -4.23
CA GLN A 370 -7.81 40.18 -5.24
C GLN A 370 -8.19 39.28 -6.43
N ILE A 371 -7.30 38.38 -6.87
CA ILE A 371 -7.61 37.38 -7.91
C ILE A 371 -8.72 36.43 -7.43
N MET A 372 -8.60 35.88 -6.23
CA MET A 372 -9.59 34.98 -5.64
C MET A 372 -10.98 35.64 -5.54
N SER A 373 -11.05 36.88 -5.06
CA SER A 373 -12.29 37.67 -5.01
C SER A 373 -12.84 37.96 -6.42
N LYS A 374 -12.01 38.49 -7.32
CA LYS A 374 -12.40 38.83 -8.70
C LYS A 374 -13.01 37.65 -9.45
N TYR A 375 -12.43 36.46 -9.29
CA TYR A 375 -12.91 35.25 -9.97
C TYR A 375 -13.89 34.43 -9.13
N GLY A 376 -14.44 35.00 -8.06
CA GLY A 376 -15.61 34.47 -7.37
C GLY A 376 -15.35 33.35 -6.37
N LEU A 377 -14.10 33.06 -5.99
CA LEU A 377 -13.81 32.05 -4.96
C LEU A 377 -14.60 32.30 -3.68
N PHE A 378 -14.55 33.53 -3.17
CA PHE A 378 -15.17 33.90 -1.90
C PHE A 378 -16.71 33.95 -1.98
N LYS A 379 -17.26 34.39 -3.11
CA LYS A 379 -18.71 34.34 -3.36
C LYS A 379 -19.22 32.91 -3.41
N ASN A 380 -18.46 32.00 -4.04
CA ASN A 380 -18.79 30.59 -4.08
C ASN A 380 -18.75 29.98 -2.67
N VAL A 381 -17.74 30.30 -1.85
CA VAL A 381 -17.66 29.85 -0.45
C VAL A 381 -18.91 30.27 0.31
N ILE A 382 -19.24 31.57 0.33
CA ILE A 382 -20.43 32.10 1.03
C ILE A 382 -21.70 31.40 0.56
N ARG A 383 -21.91 31.33 -0.77
CA ARG A 383 -23.09 30.70 -1.35
C ARG A 383 -23.24 29.22 -0.94
N VAL A 384 -22.14 28.47 -0.94
CA VAL A 384 -22.14 27.05 -0.58
C VAL A 384 -22.43 26.89 0.91
N THR A 385 -21.86 27.72 1.78
CA THR A 385 -22.10 27.63 3.22
C THR A 385 -23.52 28.04 3.59
N ASP A 386 -24.03 29.13 3.00
CA ASP A 386 -25.42 29.57 3.16
C ASP A 386 -26.41 28.48 2.74
N ALA A 387 -26.15 27.78 1.62
CA ALA A 387 -27.01 26.72 1.10
C ALA A 387 -27.01 25.44 1.95
N LEU A 388 -26.00 25.25 2.81
CA LEU A 388 -25.88 24.07 3.67
C LEU A 388 -26.63 24.22 5.00
N HIS A 389 -26.93 25.47 5.42
CA HIS A 389 -27.62 25.78 6.67
C HIS A 389 -27.03 25.02 7.89
N SER A 390 -25.71 25.10 8.07
CA SER A 390 -24.99 24.34 9.09
C SER A 390 -23.91 25.19 9.75
N ASP A 391 -23.89 25.20 11.08
CA ASP A 391 -22.88 25.90 11.89
C ASP A 391 -21.45 25.46 11.55
N VAL A 392 -21.26 24.19 11.16
CA VAL A 392 -19.96 23.69 10.72
C VAL A 392 -19.51 24.37 9.43
N ALA A 393 -20.44 24.62 8.50
CA ALA A 393 -20.15 25.32 7.26
C ALA A 393 -19.80 26.79 7.52
N ASP A 394 -20.55 27.46 8.39
CA ASP A 394 -20.33 28.86 8.76
C ASP A 394 -19.02 29.06 9.53
N LYS A 395 -18.69 28.12 10.42
CA LYS A 395 -17.38 28.06 11.10
C LYS A 395 -16.22 27.98 10.11
N VAL A 396 -16.34 27.14 9.08
CA VAL A 396 -15.32 27.01 8.03
C VAL A 396 -15.25 28.29 7.21
N MET A 397 -16.39 28.91 6.89
CA MET A 397 -16.44 30.22 6.21
C MET A 397 -15.69 31.28 7.02
N TYR A 398 -16.02 31.49 8.28
CA TYR A 398 -15.35 32.46 9.14
C TYR A 398 -13.85 32.21 9.21
N SER A 399 -13.43 30.95 9.30
CA SER A 399 -12.01 30.58 9.30
C SER A 399 -11.29 30.92 7.99
N ILE A 400 -11.95 30.73 6.83
CA ILE A 400 -11.41 31.12 5.52
C ILE A 400 -11.20 32.64 5.48
N PHE A 401 -12.21 33.40 5.86
CA PHE A 401 -12.13 34.86 5.81
C PHE A 401 -11.22 35.45 6.88
N GLU A 402 -11.08 34.80 8.04
CA GLU A 402 -10.06 35.15 9.03
C GLU A 402 -8.66 34.95 8.46
N CYS A 403 -8.42 33.86 7.73
CA CYS A 403 -7.15 33.60 7.05
C CYS A 403 -6.83 34.67 6.00
N VAL A 404 -7.81 35.00 5.16
CA VAL A 404 -7.67 35.98 4.06
C VAL A 404 -7.46 37.41 4.59
N SER A 405 -8.26 37.81 5.57
CA SER A 405 -8.21 39.16 6.18
C SER A 405 -6.96 39.44 7.02
N LYS A 406 -6.14 38.42 7.32
CA LYS A 406 -4.79 38.64 7.87
C LYS A 406 -3.85 39.29 6.84
N THR A 407 -4.12 39.11 5.55
CA THR A 407 -3.21 39.51 4.46
C THR A 407 -3.79 40.59 3.56
N GLY A 408 -5.10 40.60 3.29
CA GLY A 408 -5.70 41.53 2.32
C GLY A 408 -7.20 41.75 2.51
N TYR A 409 -7.69 42.86 1.97
CA TYR A 409 -9.10 43.24 2.01
C TYR A 409 -9.86 42.65 0.81
N THR A 410 -11.13 42.27 1.02
CA THR A 410 -12.07 41.89 -0.05
C THR A 410 -13.45 42.47 0.25
N ALA A 411 -14.22 42.79 -0.80
CA ALA A 411 -15.56 43.35 -0.64
C ALA A 411 -16.52 42.37 0.05
N GLU A 412 -16.28 41.06 -0.12
CA GLU A 412 -17.05 40.00 0.52
C GLU A 412 -16.99 40.05 2.06
N LEU A 413 -15.94 40.63 2.66
CA LEU A 413 -15.87 40.85 4.11
C LEU A 413 -17.02 41.74 4.62
N LEU A 414 -17.55 42.65 3.81
CA LEU A 414 -18.66 43.51 4.21
C LEU A 414 -19.96 42.73 4.39
N ALA A 415 -20.19 41.70 3.58
CA ALA A 415 -21.36 40.83 3.72
C ALA A 415 -21.27 40.03 5.04
N LEU A 416 -20.07 39.52 5.35
CA LEU A 416 -19.83 38.77 6.58
C LEU A 416 -19.87 39.64 7.84
N ALA A 417 -19.65 40.95 7.72
CA ALA A 417 -19.78 41.88 8.83
C ALA A 417 -21.18 41.79 9.47
N ASN A 418 -22.22 41.68 8.65
CA ASN A 418 -23.60 41.55 9.12
C ASN A 418 -23.82 40.23 9.87
N LEU A 419 -23.47 39.10 9.22
CA LEU A 419 -23.61 37.77 9.82
C LEU A 419 -22.85 37.66 11.15
N ALA A 420 -21.57 38.05 11.15
CA ALA A 420 -20.74 38.01 12.35
C ALA A 420 -21.27 38.94 13.46
N SER A 421 -21.81 40.10 13.11
CA SER A 421 -22.41 41.02 14.10
C SER A 421 -23.64 40.38 14.76
N GLY A 422 -24.51 39.76 13.97
CA GLY A 422 -25.67 39.02 14.47
C GLY A 422 -25.26 37.90 15.44
N ASP A 423 -24.29 37.09 15.03
CA ASP A 423 -23.79 35.94 15.81
C ASP A 423 -23.15 36.35 17.14
N ILE A 424 -22.43 37.48 17.16
CA ILE A 424 -21.79 38.00 18.38
C ILE A 424 -22.81 38.62 19.32
N ILE A 425 -23.71 39.47 18.81
CA ILE A 425 -24.68 40.20 19.62
C ILE A 425 -25.70 39.23 20.23
N LYS A 426 -26.18 38.27 19.45
CA LYS A 426 -27.14 37.25 19.91
C LYS A 426 -26.49 36.16 20.78
N GLY A 427 -25.16 36.09 20.82
CA GLY A 427 -24.46 35.05 21.58
C GLY A 427 -24.64 33.65 21.00
N SER A 428 -24.62 33.52 19.67
CA SER A 428 -24.73 32.22 18.98
C SER A 428 -23.57 31.27 19.32
N GLU A 429 -23.70 30.00 18.96
CA GLU A 429 -22.62 29.01 19.08
C GLU A 429 -21.37 29.40 18.25
N LEU A 430 -21.54 30.22 17.21
CA LEU A 430 -20.48 30.72 16.33
C LEU A 430 -19.81 32.01 16.82
N LYS A 431 -20.21 32.54 17.99
CA LYS A 431 -19.70 33.81 18.53
C LYS A 431 -18.17 33.88 18.52
N ASN A 432 -17.50 32.79 18.91
CA ASN A 432 -16.03 32.79 19.03
C ASN A 432 -15.34 32.93 17.67
N GLU A 433 -15.83 32.21 16.66
CA GLU A 433 -15.31 32.28 15.30
C GLU A 433 -15.62 33.61 14.62
N ALA A 434 -16.82 34.14 14.86
CA ALA A 434 -17.20 35.49 14.44
C ALA A 434 -16.27 36.55 15.08
N LEU A 435 -15.97 36.46 16.39
CA LEU A 435 -15.03 37.35 17.07
C LEU A 435 -13.63 37.29 16.46
N LEU A 436 -13.13 36.09 16.15
CA LEU A 436 -11.82 35.91 15.52
C LEU A 436 -11.74 36.60 14.16
N LEU A 437 -12.80 36.48 13.34
CA LEU A 437 -12.92 37.18 12.07
C LEU A 437 -12.98 38.70 12.27
N VAL A 438 -13.85 39.19 13.16
CA VAL A 438 -14.02 40.62 13.44
C VAL A 438 -12.70 41.25 13.90
N ARG A 439 -11.91 40.56 14.72
CA ARG A 439 -10.56 40.99 15.12
C ARG A 439 -9.66 41.30 13.92
N GLN A 440 -9.77 40.57 12.82
CA GLN A 440 -9.04 40.89 11.60
C GLN A 440 -9.72 42.01 10.81
N MET A 441 -11.04 42.01 10.74
CA MET A 441 -11.82 43.00 9.97
C MET A 441 -11.63 44.43 10.47
N VAL A 442 -11.49 44.67 11.77
CA VAL A 442 -11.28 46.02 12.34
C VAL A 442 -9.95 46.67 11.94
N LYS A 443 -9.09 45.97 11.18
CA LYS A 443 -7.92 46.58 10.53
C LYS A 443 -8.31 47.46 9.33
N TYR A 444 -9.46 47.18 8.72
CA TYR A 444 -9.95 47.81 7.48
C TYR A 444 -11.07 48.81 7.77
N THR A 445 -10.92 50.03 7.28
CA THR A 445 -11.84 51.15 7.58
C THR A 445 -13.24 50.90 7.02
N GLU A 446 -13.34 50.27 5.85
CA GLU A 446 -14.58 49.88 5.21
C GLU A 446 -15.37 48.90 6.08
N CYS A 447 -14.70 47.93 6.67
CA CYS A 447 -15.32 46.97 7.59
C CYS A 447 -15.77 47.66 8.88
N ILE A 448 -14.99 48.58 9.45
CA ILE A 448 -15.40 49.31 10.66
C ILE A 448 -16.73 50.06 10.43
N LYS A 449 -16.84 50.78 9.30
CA LYS A 449 -18.08 51.48 8.94
C LYS A 449 -19.28 50.54 8.82
N GLN A 450 -19.05 49.35 8.27
CA GLN A 450 -20.10 48.34 8.17
C GLN A 450 -20.46 47.79 9.56
N LEU A 451 -19.49 47.46 10.41
CA LEU A 451 -19.73 46.99 11.79
C LEU A 451 -20.44 48.04 12.65
N GLU A 452 -20.20 49.32 12.39
CA GLU A 452 -20.92 50.43 13.04
C GLU A 452 -22.39 50.45 12.61
N LYS A 453 -22.65 50.32 11.30
CA LYS A 453 -24.00 50.21 10.74
C LYS A 453 -24.78 49.02 11.33
N GLU A 454 -24.09 47.90 11.56
CA GLU A 454 -24.67 46.68 12.16
C GLU A 454 -24.69 46.72 13.71
N LYS A 455 -24.49 47.90 14.32
CA LYS A 455 -24.52 48.15 15.77
C LYS A 455 -23.49 47.37 16.61
N LEU A 456 -22.56 46.63 16.00
CA LEU A 456 -21.55 45.86 16.74
C LEU A 456 -20.55 46.75 17.48
N ILE A 457 -20.23 47.92 16.91
CA ILE A 457 -19.36 48.90 17.60
C ILE A 457 -20.01 49.40 18.89
N ARG A 458 -21.32 49.68 18.87
CA ARG A 458 -22.09 50.06 20.06
C ARG A 458 -22.15 48.92 21.09
N TYR A 459 -22.29 47.68 20.64
CA TYR A 459 -22.17 46.50 21.51
C TYR A 459 -20.82 46.46 22.23
N PHE A 460 -19.69 46.63 21.49
CA PHE A 460 -18.37 46.68 22.09
C PHE A 460 -18.17 47.86 23.06
N LYS A 461 -18.76 49.03 22.78
CA LYS A 461 -18.77 50.16 23.72
C LYS A 461 -19.49 49.78 25.02
N LYS A 462 -20.65 49.11 24.95
CA LYS A 462 -21.44 48.69 26.13
C LYS A 462 -20.70 47.67 26.99
N ILE A 463 -20.05 46.69 26.37
CA ILE A 463 -19.39 45.62 27.13
C ILE A 463 -18.00 46.01 27.63
N ARG A 464 -17.39 47.12 27.17
CA ARG A 464 -15.99 47.48 27.47
C ARG A 464 -15.67 47.67 28.96
N ASP A 465 -16.67 48.02 29.75
CA ASP A 465 -16.54 48.30 31.19
C ASP A 465 -16.96 47.11 32.06
N GLN A 466 -17.35 45.99 31.44
CA GLN A 466 -17.68 44.76 32.15
C GLN A 466 -16.44 44.12 32.75
N LYS A 467 -16.56 43.57 33.97
CA LYS A 467 -15.43 42.93 34.67
C LYS A 467 -14.91 41.66 33.98
N GLN A 468 -15.71 41.02 33.12
CA GLN A 468 -15.41 39.73 32.50
C GLN A 468 -15.59 39.80 30.97
N ILE A 469 -14.68 40.49 30.31
CA ILE A 469 -14.62 40.54 28.84
C ILE A 469 -13.58 39.54 28.37
N ASP A 470 -13.93 38.74 27.36
CA ASP A 470 -13.00 37.80 26.75
C ASP A 470 -11.81 38.53 26.09
N GLU A 471 -10.66 37.84 26.03
CA GLU A 471 -9.41 38.43 25.54
C GLU A 471 -9.52 38.93 24.08
N ILE A 472 -10.31 38.26 23.24
CA ILE A 472 -10.47 38.62 21.83
C ILE A 472 -11.24 39.95 21.72
N SER A 473 -12.33 40.10 22.48
CA SER A 473 -13.10 41.33 22.58
C SER A 473 -12.25 42.49 23.08
N GLN A 474 -11.37 42.28 24.07
CA GLN A 474 -10.42 43.31 24.53
C GLN A 474 -9.45 43.74 23.41
N GLN A 475 -8.94 42.80 22.62
CA GLN A 475 -8.08 43.08 21.46
C GLN A 475 -8.83 43.89 20.38
N ILE A 476 -10.09 43.55 20.13
CA ILE A 476 -10.97 44.28 19.22
C ILE A 476 -11.17 45.72 19.71
N ILE A 477 -11.61 45.91 20.96
CA ILE A 477 -11.82 47.23 21.59
C ILE A 477 -10.55 48.08 21.52
N LYS A 478 -9.39 47.50 21.84
CA LYS A 478 -8.10 48.19 21.74
C LYS A 478 -7.82 48.69 20.32
N THR A 479 -8.10 47.87 19.31
CA THR A 479 -7.91 48.22 17.90
C THR A 479 -8.89 49.30 17.46
N LEU A 480 -10.15 49.22 17.92
CA LEU A 480 -11.18 50.22 17.64
C LEU A 480 -10.82 51.58 18.24
N ARG A 481 -10.36 51.65 19.49
CA ARG A 481 -9.86 52.90 20.12
C ARG A 481 -8.75 53.57 19.30
N GLN A 482 -7.87 52.79 18.68
CA GLN A 482 -6.80 53.31 17.85
C GLN A 482 -7.31 53.86 16.50
N LYS A 483 -8.40 53.31 15.98
CA LYS A 483 -8.93 53.61 14.63
C LYS A 483 -10.08 54.62 14.65
N LEU A 484 -10.81 54.73 15.76
CA LEU A 484 -11.98 55.58 15.95
C LEU A 484 -11.70 56.56 17.10
N PRO A 485 -11.39 57.83 16.80
CA PRO A 485 -11.10 58.86 17.82
C PRO A 485 -12.23 59.05 18.84
N ASP A 486 -13.47 58.80 18.41
CA ASP A 486 -14.68 59.01 19.19
C ASP A 486 -15.19 57.72 19.86
N PHE A 487 -14.40 56.63 19.86
CA PHE A 487 -14.83 55.36 20.45
C PHE A 487 -15.14 55.48 21.96
N ASP A 488 -14.37 56.30 22.68
CA ASP A 488 -14.55 56.51 24.11
C ASP A 488 -15.57 57.61 24.47
N LYS A 489 -16.05 58.40 23.49
CA LYS A 489 -17.11 59.38 23.74
C LYS A 489 -18.43 58.65 24.02
N GLU A 490 -19.07 59.01 25.13
CA GLU A 490 -20.42 58.54 25.45
C GLU A 490 -21.38 59.03 24.36
N ASP A 491 -22.18 58.11 23.81
CA ASP A 491 -23.20 58.47 22.85
C ASP A 491 -24.32 59.20 23.61
N GLU A 492 -24.20 60.54 23.75
CA GLU A 492 -25.11 61.41 24.52
C GLU A 492 -26.59 61.35 24.06
N ASN A 493 -26.89 60.64 22.96
CA ASN A 493 -28.21 60.54 22.34
C ASN A 493 -28.92 59.17 22.49
N ASP A 494 -28.37 58.22 23.25
CA ASP A 494 -28.85 56.83 23.27
C ASP A 494 -29.67 56.42 24.51
N ASN A 495 -30.22 57.40 25.24
CA ASN A 495 -31.07 57.18 26.43
C ASN A 495 -32.50 56.69 26.12
N ASP A 496 -32.88 56.52 24.85
CA ASP A 496 -34.23 56.09 24.46
C ASP A 496 -34.20 54.71 23.77
N GLU A 497 -35.11 53.82 24.17
CA GLU A 497 -35.51 52.57 23.49
C GLU A 497 -34.65 51.29 23.62
N TYR A 498 -34.28 50.87 24.83
CA TYR A 498 -34.31 49.43 25.16
C TYR A 498 -34.82 49.28 26.60
N SER A 499 -36.15 49.38 26.77
CA SER A 499 -36.78 48.84 27.97
C SER A 499 -36.62 47.32 27.94
N ASP A 500 -35.97 46.77 28.96
CA ASP A 500 -35.82 45.33 29.21
C ASP A 500 -37.17 44.66 29.59
N GLU A 501 -38.27 45.04 28.94
CA GLU A 501 -39.60 44.43 29.10
C GLU A 501 -39.87 43.52 27.90
N GLU A 502 -39.77 42.20 28.13
CA GLU A 502 -40.20 41.06 27.29
C GLU A 502 -39.04 40.05 27.10
N ASP A 503 -38.76 39.25 28.14
CA ASP A 503 -38.21 37.87 28.02
C ASP A 503 -38.21 37.13 29.39
N GLU A 504 -39.26 37.32 30.20
CA GLU A 504 -39.58 36.45 31.35
C GLU A 504 -40.95 35.77 31.13
N GLU A 505 -41.06 34.90 30.12
CA GLU A 505 -42.10 33.87 30.12
C GLU A 505 -41.66 32.69 29.23
N TYR A 506 -41.97 31.47 29.67
CA TYR A 506 -41.57 30.15 29.13
C TYR A 506 -40.32 29.48 29.71
N TYR A 507 -40.41 29.09 30.99
CA TYR A 507 -40.00 27.75 31.41
C TYR A 507 -40.83 27.30 32.62
N GLU A 508 -42.07 26.86 32.40
CA GLU A 508 -42.73 25.93 33.32
C GLU A 508 -43.57 24.88 32.55
N ASN A 509 -43.34 23.63 32.93
CA ASN A 509 -44.19 22.45 32.77
C ASN A 509 -44.20 21.71 31.42
N GLU A 510 -43.35 20.68 31.32
CA GLU A 510 -43.82 19.34 30.90
C GLU A 510 -43.12 18.27 31.75
N THR A 511 -43.76 17.93 32.87
CA THR A 511 -43.67 16.64 33.53
C THR A 511 -44.52 15.64 32.75
N TYR A 512 -43.91 14.58 32.22
CA TYR A 512 -44.60 13.32 31.96
C TYR A 512 -43.82 12.15 32.56
N SER A 513 -44.52 11.45 33.44
CA SER A 513 -44.22 10.12 33.96
C SER A 513 -44.87 9.04 33.07
N GLU A 514 -44.21 7.87 33.05
CA GLU A 514 -44.48 6.58 32.36
C GLU A 514 -43.93 6.39 30.94
#